data_AF-A0A2X1J058-F1
#
_entry.id   AF-A0A2X1J058-F1
#
_cell.length_a   1.000
_cell.length_b   1.000
_cell.length_c   1.000
_cell.angle_alpha   90.00
_cell.angle_beta   90.00
_cell.angle_gamma   90.00
#
_symmetry.space_group_name_H-M   'P 1'
#
loop_
_entity.id
_entity.type
_entity.pdbx_description
1 polymer ?
#
loop_
_entity_poly.entity_id
_entity_poly.type
_entity_poly.pdbx_seq_one_letter_code
_entity_poly.pdbx_strand_id
1 'polypeptide(L)' 'MMFRQALADLKDKYPPAFTVVCAFSVQETLDSDLLHGRIDGEKLQSLGASLINFRLYDEAFICGPAAMMDDAKPP' A
#
# COMPACT_ATOMS: atom_id res chain seq x y z
N MET A 1 -7.80 9.10 -7.40
CA MET A 1 -7.21 9.10 -6.04
C MET A 1 -7.24 10.52 -5.49
N MET A 2 -7.62 10.70 -4.22
CA MET A 2 -7.52 12.01 -3.56
C MET A 2 -6.04 12.39 -3.31
N PHE A 3 -5.73 13.69 -3.31
CA PHE A 3 -4.38 14.24 -3.00
C PHE A 3 -3.22 13.83 -3.92
N ARG A 4 -3.52 13.40 -5.15
CA ARG A 4 -2.50 12.93 -6.11
C ARG A 4 -1.36 13.93 -6.36
N GLN A 5 -1.68 15.20 -6.55
CA GLN A 5 -0.64 16.22 -6.82
C GLN A 5 0.23 16.46 -5.59
N ALA A 6 -0.38 16.67 -4.42
CA ALA A 6 0.35 16.90 -3.17
C ALA A 6 1.29 15.72 -2.82
N LEU A 7 0.87 14.49 -3.08
CA LEU A 7 1.72 13.30 -2.88
C LEU A 7 2.86 13.20 -3.90
N ALA A 8 2.62 13.61 -5.15
CA ALA A 8 3.68 13.68 -6.16
C ALA A 8 4.73 14.74 -5.78
N ASP A 9 4.29 15.93 -5.38
CA ASP A 9 5.18 17.01 -4.93
C ASP A 9 6.01 16.59 -3.71
N LEU A 10 5.42 15.84 -2.77
CA LEU A 10 6.13 15.32 -1.61
C LEU A 10 7.20 14.28 -1.99
N LYS A 11 6.88 13.40 -2.95
CA LYS A 11 7.83 12.42 -3.49
C LYS A 11 9.01 13.09 -4.18
N ASP A 12 8.75 14.13 -4.96
CA ASP A 12 9.80 14.88 -5.65
C ASP A 12 10.70 15.64 -4.67
N LYS A 13 10.15 16.03 -3.51
CA LYS A 13 10.90 16.69 -2.43
C LYS A 13 11.74 15.74 -1.57
N TYR A 14 11.29 14.50 -1.36
CA TYR A 14 11.96 13.53 -0.47
C TYR A 14 12.14 12.12 -1.09
N PRO A 15 12.78 11.98 -2.26
CA PRO A 15 12.83 10.71 -2.99
C PRO A 15 13.44 9.50 -2.25
N PRO A 16 14.51 9.62 -1.45
CA PRO A 16 15.08 8.44 -0.76
C PRO A 16 14.31 8.05 0.52
N ALA A 17 13.47 8.95 1.05
CA ALA A 17 12.80 8.77 2.34
C ALA A 17 11.28 8.57 2.19
N PHE A 18 10.73 8.69 0.99
CA PHE A 18 9.29 8.61 0.76
C PHE A 18 8.98 7.83 -0.52
N THR A 19 8.23 6.75 -0.37
CA THR A 19 7.73 5.93 -1.49
C THR A 19 6.22 5.85 -1.41
N VAL A 20 5.55 6.14 -2.52
CA VAL A 20 4.09 6.03 -2.65
C VAL A 20 3.78 4.87 -3.58
N VAL A 21 3.06 3.88 -3.06
CA VAL A 21 2.51 2.76 -3.83
C VAL A 21 1.00 2.88 -3.81
N CYS A 22 0.38 2.90 -4.99
CA CYS A 22 -1.07 3.01 -5.12
C CYS A 22 -1.63 1.68 -5.64
N ALA A 23 -2.63 1.15 -4.94
CA ALA A 23 -3.41 0.00 -5.39
C ALA A 23 -4.81 0.45 -5.81
N PHE A 24 -5.32 -0.07 -6.92
CA PHE A 24 -6.64 0.30 -7.45
C PHE A 24 -7.50 -0.95 -7.71
N SER A 25 -8.77 -0.88 -7.31
CA SER A 25 -9.70 -2.00 -7.41
C SER A 25 -10.55 -2.02 -8.69
N VAL A 26 -10.47 -0.99 -9.53
CA VAL A 26 -11.24 -0.88 -10.79
C VAL A 26 -10.25 -0.86 -11.95
N GLN A 27 -10.61 -1.61 -12.99
CA GLN A 27 -10.15 -1.84 -14.38
C GLN A 27 -9.21 -0.83 -15.08
N GLU A 28 -8.34 -0.13 -14.37
CA GLU A 28 -7.13 0.45 -14.92
C GLU A 28 -6.10 -0.67 -14.88
N THR A 29 -5.70 -1.17 -16.05
CA THR A 29 -4.69 -2.23 -16.19
C THR A 29 -3.36 -1.71 -15.67
N LEU A 30 -3.13 -1.79 -14.36
CA LEU A 30 -1.78 -1.75 -13.83
C LEU A 30 -1.12 -3.07 -14.23
N ASP A 31 0.07 -2.99 -14.81
CA ASP A 31 0.89 -4.10 -15.34
C ASP A 31 1.27 -5.16 -14.27
N SER A 32 0.82 -4.99 -13.02
CA SER A 32 1.17 -5.83 -11.88
C SER A 32 -0.09 -6.28 -11.13
N ASP A 33 -0.34 -7.58 -11.14
CA ASP A 33 -1.40 -8.22 -10.35
C ASP A 33 -1.27 -7.89 -8.86
N LEU A 34 -0.06 -7.59 -8.37
CA LEU A 34 0.21 -7.22 -6.98
C LEU A 34 -0.38 -5.85 -6.59
N LEU A 35 -0.59 -4.94 -7.53
CA LEU A 35 -1.15 -3.61 -7.27
C LEU A 35 -2.63 -3.48 -7.70
N HIS A 36 -3.19 -4.55 -8.26
CA HIS A 36 -4.59 -4.65 -8.60
C HIS A 36 -5.40 -5.23 -7.43
N GLY A 37 -6.58 -4.68 -7.18
CA GLY A 37 -7.61 -5.31 -6.35
C GLY A 37 -7.89 -4.52 -5.08
N ARG A 38 -8.55 -5.17 -4.12
CA ARG A 38 -8.73 -4.61 -2.78
C ARG A 38 -7.53 -4.99 -1.91
N ILE A 39 -7.24 -4.18 -0.91
CA ILE A 39 -6.30 -4.53 0.15
C ILE A 39 -7.08 -5.33 1.18
N ASP A 40 -6.76 -6.62 1.27
CA ASP A 40 -7.24 -7.59 2.26
C ASP A 40 -6.04 -8.31 2.89
N GLY A 41 -6.29 -9.23 3.82
CA GLY A 41 -5.23 -9.97 4.52
C GLY A 41 -4.31 -10.76 3.59
N GLU A 42 -4.84 -11.40 2.55
CA GLU A 42 -4.05 -12.16 1.56
C GLU A 42 -3.15 -11.23 0.74
N LYS A 43 -3.68 -10.06 0.37
CA LYS A 43 -2.93 -9.03 -0.34
C LYS A 43 -1.80 -8.47 0.51
N LEU A 44 -2.04 -8.22 1.78
CA LEU A 44 -1.03 -7.76 2.73
C LEU A 44 0.11 -8.77 2.86
N GLN A 45 -0.21 -10.06 2.98
CA GLN A 45 0.80 -11.12 3.00
C GLN A 45 1.60 -11.18 1.68
N SER A 46 0.92 -11.08 0.53
CA SER A 46 1.56 -11.07 -0.78
C SER A 46 2.50 -9.87 -0.97
N LEU A 47 2.08 -8.69 -0.52
CA LEU A 47 2.91 -7.47 -0.50
C LEU A 47 4.13 -7.66 0.41
N GLY A 48 3.92 -8.26 1.59
CA GLY A 48 4.95 -8.61 2.56
C GLY A 48 6.04 -9.54 2.03
N ALA A 49 5.65 -10.47 1.17
CA ALA A 49 6.54 -11.48 0.61
C ALA A 49 7.37 -10.98 -0.57
N SER A 50 6.92 -9.93 -1.28
CA SER A 50 7.47 -9.55 -2.59
C SER A 50 7.92 -8.10 -2.72
N LEU A 51 7.19 -7.15 -2.14
CA LEU A 51 7.39 -5.71 -2.38
C LEU A 51 7.82 -4.95 -1.12
N ILE A 52 7.28 -5.33 0.04
CA ILE A 52 7.46 -4.60 1.29
C ILE A 52 7.97 -5.57 2.35
N ASN A 53 9.21 -5.40 2.81
CA ASN A 53 9.69 -6.20 3.94
C ASN A 53 9.24 -5.56 5.25
N PHE A 54 8.11 -6.02 5.80
CA PHE A 54 7.54 -5.48 7.04
C PHE A 54 8.51 -5.51 8.24
N ARG A 55 9.51 -6.39 8.24
CA ARG A 55 10.51 -6.47 9.31
C ARG A 55 11.52 -5.32 9.32
N LEU A 56 11.57 -4.51 8.27
CA LEU A 56 12.46 -3.35 8.19
C LEU A 56 11.83 -2.07 8.74
N TYR A 57 10.56 -2.11 9.13
CA TYR A 57 9.83 -0.95 9.64
C TYR A 57 9.67 -1.06 11.16
N ASP A 58 10.00 0.02 11.86
CA ASP A 58 9.81 0.11 13.31
C ASP A 58 8.32 0.22 13.68
N GLU A 59 7.55 0.94 12.85
CA GLU A 59 6.12 1.16 13.07
C GLU A 59 5.35 1.12 11.74
N ALA A 60 4.14 0.54 11.78
CA ALA A 60 3.22 0.47 10.64
C ALA A 60 1.83 0.94 11.06
N PHE A 61 1.22 1.80 10.25
CA PHE A 61 -0.11 2.35 10.49
C PHE A 61 -1.07 1.88 9.39
N ILE A 62 -2.28 1.52 9.77
CA ILE A 62 -3.35 1.15 8.84
C ILE A 62 -4.62 1.92 9.17
N CYS A 63 -5.28 2.42 8.13
CA CYS A 63 -6.56 3.11 8.22
C CYS A 63 -7.40 2.74 7.00
N GLY A 64 -8.68 2.46 7.20
CA GLY A 64 -9.56 2.05 6.12
C GLY A 64 -10.86 1.42 6.64
N PRO A 65 -11.59 0.70 5.79
CA PRO A 65 -12.74 -0.09 6.21
C PRO A 65 -12.38 -1.08 7.33
N ALA A 66 -13.31 -1.31 8.27
CA ALA A 66 -13.08 -2.19 9.43
C ALA A 66 -12.54 -3.58 9.02
N ALA A 67 -13.14 -4.21 8.01
CA ALA A 67 -12.70 -5.51 7.49
C ALA A 67 -11.21 -5.52 7.09
N MET A 68 -10.71 -4.45 6.45
CA MET A 68 -9.31 -4.35 6.07
C MET A 68 -8.38 -4.20 7.27
N MET A 69 -8.82 -3.48 8.32
CA MET A 69 -8.02 -3.30 9.54
C MET A 69 -8.00 -4.57 10.39
N ASP A 70 -9.11 -5.29 10.46
CA ASP A 70 -9.21 -6.57 11.18
C ASP A 70 -8.30 -7.63 10.56
N ASP A 71 -8.27 -7.72 9.23
CA ASP A 71 -7.41 -8.64 8.47
C ASP A 71 -5.91 -8.35 8.63
N ALA A 72 -5.54 -7.10 8.90
CA ALA A 72 -4.14 -6.68 9.05
C ALA A 72 -3.58 -6.94 10.44
N LYS A 73 -4.43 -7.33 11.40
CA LYS A 73 -4.02 -7.57 12.76
C LYS A 73 -3.22 -8.87 12.83
N PRO A 74 -1.98 -8.87 13.37
CA PRO A 74 -1.25 -10.10 13.59
C PRO A 74 -2.05 -11.02 14.54
N PRO A 75 -1.95 -12.35 14.38
CA PRO A 75 -2.59 -13.31 15.27
C PRO A 75 -2.13 -13.16 16.73
#